data_AF-A0A290QC12-F1
#
_entry.id   AF-A0A290QC12-F1
#
_cell.length_a   1.000
_cell.length_b   1.000
_cell.length_c   1.000
_cell.angle_alpha   90.00
_cell.angle_beta   90.00
_cell.angle_gamma   90.00
#
_symmetry.space_group_name_H-M   'P 1'
#
loop_
_entity.id
_entity.type
_entity.pdbx_description
1 polymer ?
#
loop_
_entity_poly.entity_id
_entity_poly.type
_entity_poly.pdbx_seq_one_letter_code
_entity_poly.pdbx_strand_id
1 'polypeptide(L)'
;MSRDGRYESAFQGEDLDAVNAELHRSFPEHTPSAEYFCTTAEGTPVRVFFSQVPASSGVIAGGCEFRSLAELEASPESLSPTLAAILAGIDPYLIEIPYLHLGENDFIYKFRTEKSRNRGIYQLDDAARTLYQSKLCAAIKALARTHERTAAAPVALDFGAVQYLLPSHFGFCLGVKNAIERAYETLAENPTRRVFMLSELIHNPFVNEDLLRRGLRYLQTDKGKPHLASGGVARGEPGEVTLWDTLTSEDIVIIPAFGATDDDKRRLVRKGVPVYQYDATCMLVEKVWKAARALGQEGYTVVIHGKHEHEETKATFSNARRHAHAVIVRNLEETRRLGELITSRDPAERAKFYSEFAGKHTPGFDVDRDFARIAIVNQTTLLMNETLEIIDHLREVFSALYGDTEATARVGGGGKRDTLCYATQVNQDALSRALAEPLDAAFVIGGKNSSNTYQLYRLCEQRLGKRAFFIQSEANIQSRDAVEHYVFPAKGPVGGHGHDMVEIHPLPVGESGRPFRVLLTGGASCPDGIIQQVITRINSLFPATSLRSVDAVLADVESAAASR
;
A
#
# COMPACT_ATOMS: atom_id res chain seq x y z
N MET A 1 40.63 -2.18 8.96
CA MET A 1 41.38 -3.37 8.49
C MET A 1 42.18 -3.92 9.65
N SER A 2 42.17 -5.23 9.83
CA SER A 2 43.02 -5.95 10.79
C SER A 2 44.49 -5.87 10.40
N ARG A 3 45.39 -6.34 11.28
CA ARG A 3 46.85 -6.28 11.06
C ARG A 3 47.34 -7.09 9.85
N ASP A 4 46.59 -8.10 9.44
CA ASP A 4 46.82 -8.94 8.25
C ASP A 4 46.12 -8.39 6.99
N GLY A 5 45.53 -7.20 7.07
CA GLY A 5 44.93 -6.52 5.93
C GLY A 5 43.54 -7.02 5.54
N ARG A 6 42.82 -7.71 6.44
CA ARG A 6 41.43 -8.14 6.22
C ARG A 6 40.44 -7.13 6.78
N TYR A 7 39.20 -7.17 6.31
CA TYR A 7 38.07 -6.47 6.91
C TYR A 7 37.61 -7.20 8.17
N GLU A 8 37.33 -6.43 9.19
CA GLU A 8 36.85 -6.91 10.49
C GLU A 8 35.87 -5.90 11.07
N SER A 9 35.02 -6.33 12.01
CA SER A 9 34.14 -5.41 12.73
C SER A 9 34.97 -4.35 13.43
N ALA A 10 34.63 -3.08 13.22
CA ALA A 10 35.31 -1.97 13.88
C ALA A 10 35.11 -1.96 15.41
N PHE A 11 34.00 -2.56 15.88
CA PHE A 11 33.65 -2.65 17.29
C PHE A 11 33.53 -4.14 17.67
N GLN A 12 34.48 -4.64 18.45
CA GLN A 12 34.54 -6.03 18.92
C GLN A 12 35.39 -6.13 20.20
N GLY A 13 35.12 -7.11 21.04
CA GLY A 13 35.85 -7.34 22.28
C GLY A 13 35.12 -8.31 23.21
N GLU A 14 35.77 -8.72 24.29
CA GLU A 14 35.19 -9.61 25.31
C GLU A 14 34.28 -8.87 26.30
N ASP A 15 34.48 -7.56 26.48
CA ASP A 15 33.72 -6.70 27.37
C ASP A 15 32.78 -5.77 26.57
N LEU A 16 31.48 -6.04 26.64
CA LEU A 16 30.45 -5.27 25.93
C LEU A 16 30.40 -3.80 26.37
N ASP A 17 30.65 -3.50 27.64
CA ASP A 17 30.58 -2.13 28.13
C ASP A 17 31.75 -1.30 27.58
N ALA A 18 32.93 -1.90 27.47
CA ALA A 18 34.08 -1.29 26.82
C ALA A 18 33.83 -1.04 25.33
N VAL A 19 33.26 -2.03 24.61
CA VAL A 19 32.90 -1.90 23.19
C VAL A 19 31.85 -0.81 22.97
N ASN A 20 30.81 -0.75 23.80
CA ASN A 20 29.79 0.30 23.73
C ASN A 20 30.36 1.68 24.06
N ALA A 21 31.29 1.79 25.01
CA ALA A 21 31.96 3.06 25.32
C ALA A 21 32.83 3.56 24.16
N GLU A 22 33.46 2.64 23.40
CA GLU A 22 34.19 2.97 22.18
C GLU A 22 33.24 3.39 21.05
N LEU A 23 32.15 2.64 20.84
CA LEU A 23 31.10 3.00 19.88
C LEU A 23 30.56 4.40 20.16
N HIS A 24 30.24 4.69 21.42
CA HIS A 24 29.72 5.99 21.84
C HIS A 24 30.73 7.13 21.62
N ARG A 25 32.03 6.86 21.85
CA ARG A 25 33.09 7.84 21.59
C ARG A 25 33.23 8.17 20.10
N SER A 26 33.06 7.16 19.24
CA SER A 26 33.12 7.32 17.78
C SER A 26 31.84 7.93 17.20
N PHE A 27 30.69 7.57 17.75
CA PHE A 27 29.36 7.95 17.27
C PHE A 27 28.43 8.28 18.44
N PRO A 28 28.46 9.50 19.00
CA PRO A 28 27.66 9.84 20.18
C PRO A 28 26.14 9.69 20.01
N GLU A 29 25.64 9.79 18.78
CA GLU A 29 24.22 9.68 18.42
C GLU A 29 23.81 8.27 17.96
N HIS A 30 24.57 7.24 18.31
CA HIS A 30 24.24 5.86 17.99
C HIS A 30 22.98 5.36 18.73
N THR A 31 22.27 4.39 18.15
CA THR A 31 21.20 3.69 18.87
C THR A 31 21.79 2.71 19.88
N PRO A 32 21.08 2.38 20.97
CA PRO A 32 21.51 1.32 21.88
C PRO A 32 21.81 0.02 21.12
N SER A 33 22.91 -0.63 21.49
CA SER A 33 23.29 -1.92 20.91
C SER A 33 22.35 -3.01 21.42
N ALA A 34 21.77 -3.80 20.51
CA ALA A 34 20.91 -4.94 20.86
C ALA A 34 21.50 -6.24 20.31
N GLU A 35 21.48 -7.30 21.12
CA GLU A 35 21.93 -8.64 20.71
C GLU A 35 20.90 -9.28 19.79
N TYR A 36 21.34 -9.81 18.65
CA TYR A 36 20.47 -10.44 17.65
C TYR A 36 20.71 -11.94 17.51
N PHE A 37 21.97 -12.35 17.41
CA PHE A 37 22.30 -13.75 17.24
C PHE A 37 23.70 -14.09 17.72
N CYS A 38 23.93 -15.39 17.89
CA CYS A 38 25.25 -15.95 18.14
C CYS A 38 25.70 -16.75 16.92
N THR A 39 26.98 -16.67 16.60
CA THR A 39 27.64 -17.48 15.59
C THR A 39 28.91 -18.10 16.18
N THR A 40 29.64 -18.89 15.40
CA THR A 40 30.92 -19.46 15.82
C THR A 40 31.98 -19.14 14.77
N ALA A 41 33.06 -18.49 15.20
CA ALA A 41 34.22 -18.19 14.36
C ALA A 41 35.42 -18.98 14.91
N GLU A 42 35.98 -19.87 14.09
CA GLU A 42 37.15 -20.69 14.47
C GLU A 42 36.99 -21.44 15.80
N GLY A 43 35.77 -21.92 16.09
CA GLY A 43 35.45 -22.63 17.33
C GLY A 43 35.16 -21.73 18.53
N THR A 44 35.24 -20.41 18.37
CA THR A 44 34.91 -19.43 19.42
C THR A 44 33.48 -18.92 19.23
N PRO A 45 32.63 -18.95 20.27
CA PRO A 45 31.31 -18.33 20.23
C PRO A 45 31.41 -16.81 20.08
N VAL A 46 30.66 -16.25 19.13
CA VAL A 46 30.61 -14.81 18.85
C VAL A 46 29.18 -14.33 19.04
N ARG A 47 28.97 -13.33 19.90
CA ARG A 47 27.67 -12.66 20.07
C ARG A 47 27.63 -11.43 19.17
N VAL A 48 26.55 -11.29 18.40
CA VAL A 48 26.40 -10.23 17.40
C VAL A 48 25.37 -9.22 17.86
N PHE A 49 25.80 -7.96 17.91
CA PHE A 49 24.97 -6.82 18.29
C PHE A 49 24.83 -5.87 17.11
N PHE A 50 23.66 -5.26 16.96
CA PHE A 50 23.44 -4.19 15.99
C PHE A 50 23.21 -2.85 16.66
N SER A 51 23.71 -1.79 16.00
CA SER A 51 23.47 -0.39 16.32
C SER A 51 23.40 0.41 15.03
N GLN A 52 22.59 1.46 15.00
CA GLN A 52 22.54 2.45 13.94
C GLN A 52 23.33 3.69 14.34
N VAL A 53 24.05 4.28 13.40
CA VAL A 53 24.80 5.54 13.57
C VAL A 53 24.35 6.54 12.50
N PRO A 54 24.45 7.85 12.74
CA PRO A 54 24.15 8.84 11.71
C PRO A 54 25.01 8.63 10.46
N ALA A 55 24.39 8.77 9.29
CA ALA A 55 25.11 8.71 8.02
C ALA A 55 26.15 9.84 7.94
N SER A 56 27.43 9.48 7.82
CA SER A 56 28.49 10.42 7.47
C SER A 56 28.80 10.21 5.99
N SER A 57 28.55 11.23 5.18
CA SER A 57 28.92 11.22 3.77
C SER A 57 30.44 11.14 3.67
N GLY A 58 30.91 10.08 2.99
CA GLY A 58 32.27 9.92 2.47
C GLY A 58 33.40 10.44 3.35
N VAL A 59 33.99 9.54 4.14
CA VAL A 59 35.36 9.51 4.71
C VAL A 59 35.27 8.99 6.14
N ILE A 60 36.16 8.05 6.46
CA ILE A 60 36.52 7.53 7.80
C ILE A 60 35.88 8.34 8.94
N ALA A 61 34.67 7.98 9.35
CA ALA A 61 34.02 8.60 10.49
C ALA A 61 34.34 7.74 11.71
N GLY A 62 34.88 8.38 12.76
CA GLY A 62 35.31 7.67 13.96
C GLY A 62 36.39 6.60 13.71
N GLY A 63 37.20 6.72 12.64
CA GLY A 63 38.23 5.72 12.31
C GLY A 63 37.72 4.49 11.54
N CYS A 64 36.43 4.45 11.16
CA CYS A 64 35.78 3.29 10.55
C CYS A 64 35.50 3.49 9.06
N GLU A 65 35.60 2.41 8.27
CA GLU A 65 35.15 2.37 6.88
C GLU A 65 33.78 1.70 6.79
N PHE A 66 32.81 2.37 6.16
CA PHE A 66 31.49 1.80 5.91
C PHE A 66 31.50 0.99 4.61
N ARG A 67 31.01 -0.25 4.68
CA ARG A 67 30.88 -1.18 3.56
C ARG A 67 29.46 -1.73 3.55
N SER A 68 28.86 -1.84 2.38
CA SER A 68 27.61 -2.58 2.21
C SER A 68 27.86 -4.10 2.32
N LEU A 69 26.82 -4.86 2.66
CA LEU A 69 26.95 -6.32 2.73
C LEU A 69 27.32 -6.90 1.36
N ALA A 70 26.76 -6.36 0.29
CA ALA A 70 27.06 -6.80 -1.07
C ALA A 70 28.55 -6.61 -1.43
N GLU A 71 29.19 -5.53 -0.96
CA GLU A 71 30.63 -5.33 -1.16
C GLU A 71 31.47 -6.33 -0.37
N LEU A 72 31.09 -6.61 0.88
CA LEU A 72 31.78 -7.59 1.72
C LEU A 72 31.62 -9.02 1.18
N GLU A 73 30.41 -9.38 0.74
CA GLU A 73 30.06 -10.67 0.15
C GLU A 73 30.78 -10.91 -1.20
N ALA A 74 31.13 -9.84 -1.94
CA ALA A 74 31.84 -9.94 -3.21
C ALA A 74 33.35 -10.24 -3.08
N SER A 75 33.93 -10.03 -1.88
CA SER A 75 35.36 -10.24 -1.59
C SER A 75 35.57 -11.09 -0.33
N PRO A 76 35.06 -12.34 -0.29
CA PRO A 76 35.08 -13.16 0.92
C PRO A 76 36.49 -13.46 1.44
N GLU A 77 37.49 -13.53 0.56
CA GLU A 77 38.91 -13.70 0.90
C GLU A 77 39.50 -12.52 1.68
N SER A 78 38.86 -11.35 1.57
CA SER A 78 39.26 -10.14 2.27
C SER A 78 38.66 -10.05 3.67
N LEU A 79 37.86 -11.03 4.13
CA LEU A 79 37.17 -10.99 5.43
C LEU A 79 37.93 -11.74 6.52
N SER A 80 37.92 -11.22 7.75
CA SER A 80 38.35 -11.99 8.91
C SER A 80 37.39 -13.18 9.16
N PRO A 81 37.86 -14.28 9.79
CA PRO A 81 37.00 -15.43 10.10
C PRO A 81 35.75 -15.06 10.90
N THR A 82 35.88 -14.11 11.83
CA THR A 82 34.79 -13.55 12.62
C THR A 82 33.76 -12.85 11.73
N LEU A 83 34.20 -11.94 10.87
CA LEU A 83 33.28 -11.20 9.99
C LEU A 83 32.59 -12.14 8.99
N ALA A 84 33.31 -13.13 8.44
CA ALA A 84 32.73 -14.15 7.57
C ALA A 84 31.63 -14.96 8.28
N ALA A 85 31.86 -15.36 9.54
CA ALA A 85 30.87 -16.09 10.35
C ALA A 85 29.64 -15.24 10.69
N ILE A 86 29.81 -13.92 10.87
CA ILE A 86 28.71 -12.97 11.06
C ILE A 86 27.87 -12.87 9.77
N LEU A 87 28.51 -12.63 8.63
CA LEU A 87 27.81 -12.50 7.34
C LEU A 87 27.06 -13.78 6.96
N ALA A 88 27.58 -14.96 7.30
CA ALA A 88 26.88 -16.22 7.07
C ALA A 88 25.58 -16.36 7.88
N GLY A 89 25.49 -15.72 9.05
CA GLY A 89 24.34 -15.79 9.97
C GLY A 89 23.36 -14.62 9.89
N ILE A 90 23.67 -13.56 9.13
CA ILE A 90 22.95 -12.29 9.23
C ILE A 90 21.60 -12.25 8.49
N ASP A 91 21.41 -13.08 7.46
CA ASP A 91 20.28 -12.97 6.51
C ASP A 91 18.88 -12.93 7.17
N PRO A 92 18.57 -13.75 8.21
CA PRO A 92 17.28 -13.71 8.89
C PRO A 92 16.97 -12.34 9.52
N TYR A 93 17.99 -11.61 9.94
CA TYR A 93 17.89 -10.39 10.74
C TYR A 93 17.97 -9.09 9.91
N LEU A 94 18.31 -9.18 8.62
CA LEU A 94 18.46 -8.01 7.74
C LEU A 94 17.24 -7.09 7.71
N ILE A 95 16.04 -7.66 7.86
CA ILE A 95 14.79 -6.90 7.83
C ILE A 95 14.58 -6.06 9.10
N GLU A 96 15.27 -6.38 10.20
CA GLU A 96 15.14 -5.70 11.49
C GLU A 96 16.11 -4.50 11.57
N ILE A 97 17.23 -4.57 10.85
CA ILE A 97 18.30 -3.55 10.84
C ILE A 97 17.80 -2.14 10.52
N PRO A 98 16.90 -1.88 9.56
CA PRO A 98 16.40 -0.52 9.33
C PRO A 98 15.59 0.04 10.50
N TYR A 99 15.04 -0.81 11.36
CA TYR A 99 14.00 -0.46 12.33
C TYR A 99 14.44 -0.71 13.79
N LEU A 100 15.74 -0.81 14.09
CA LEU A 100 16.25 -1.15 15.43
C LEU A 100 15.71 -0.27 16.56
N HIS A 101 15.37 0.99 16.27
CA HIS A 101 14.88 1.95 17.25
C HIS A 101 13.35 1.99 17.37
N LEU A 102 12.61 1.24 16.55
CA LEU A 102 11.15 1.17 16.62
C LEU A 102 10.71 0.09 17.60
N GLY A 103 9.96 0.50 18.63
CA GLY A 103 9.26 -0.42 19.51
C GLY A 103 8.05 -1.07 18.84
N GLU A 104 7.50 -2.10 19.49
CA GLU A 104 6.34 -2.86 18.99
C GLU A 104 5.10 -1.98 18.71
N ASN A 105 4.95 -0.89 19.47
CA ASN A 105 3.84 0.05 19.34
C ASN A 105 4.13 1.23 18.41
N ASP A 106 5.36 1.37 17.92
CA ASP A 106 5.75 2.48 17.06
C ASP A 106 5.41 2.22 15.59
N PHE A 107 5.03 3.28 14.89
CA PHE A 107 4.78 3.23 13.45
C PHE A 107 5.95 3.90 12.76
N ILE A 108 6.30 3.42 11.56
CA ILE A 108 7.34 4.04 10.74
C ILE A 108 7.05 5.54 10.60
N TYR A 109 5.81 5.87 10.22
CA TYR A 109 5.30 7.25 10.28
C TYR A 109 3.84 7.28 10.71
N LYS A 110 3.52 8.22 11.61
CA LYS A 110 2.12 8.51 11.98
C LYS A 110 1.47 9.44 10.96
N PHE A 111 0.14 9.41 10.88
CA PHE A 111 -0.59 10.37 10.05
C PHE A 111 -0.31 11.81 10.48
N ARG A 112 -0.05 12.67 9.49
CA ARG A 112 0.21 14.09 9.74
C ARG A 112 -1.08 14.77 10.17
N THR A 113 -0.98 15.55 11.25
CA THR A 113 -2.01 16.53 11.59
C THR A 113 -2.08 17.60 10.49
N GLU A 114 -3.19 18.31 10.42
CA GLU A 114 -3.37 19.36 9.41
C GLU A 114 -2.27 20.43 9.46
N LYS A 115 -1.82 20.82 10.67
CA LYS A 115 -0.76 21.81 10.86
C LYS A 115 0.62 21.33 10.39
N SER A 116 0.84 20.02 10.35
CA SER A 116 2.12 19.40 9.96
C SER A 116 2.17 18.98 8.49
N ARG A 117 1.12 19.26 7.70
CA ARG A 117 1.09 18.91 6.27
C ARG A 117 1.83 19.94 5.42
N ASN A 118 2.63 19.45 4.49
CA ASN A 118 3.30 20.29 3.51
C ASN A 118 2.40 20.54 2.30
N ARG A 119 1.39 21.40 2.46
CA ARG A 119 0.45 21.72 1.36
C ARG A 119 1.11 22.47 0.18
N GLY A 120 2.27 23.10 0.42
CA GLY A 120 3.05 23.78 -0.61
C GLY A 120 3.57 22.82 -1.68
N ILE A 121 3.74 21.54 -1.33
CA ILE A 121 4.26 20.52 -2.25
C ILE A 121 3.35 20.25 -3.46
N TYR A 122 2.06 20.54 -3.34
CA TYR A 122 1.07 20.43 -4.42
C TYR A 122 1.04 21.68 -5.32
N GLN A 123 1.91 22.66 -5.09
CA GLN A 123 1.94 23.96 -5.76
C GLN A 123 3.29 24.29 -6.40
N LEU A 124 4.16 23.29 -6.54
CA LEU A 124 5.51 23.47 -7.07
C LEU A 124 5.51 23.97 -8.52
N ASP A 125 4.49 23.61 -9.31
CA ASP A 125 4.32 24.04 -10.69
C ASP A 125 2.83 23.95 -11.13
N ASP A 126 2.51 24.49 -12.30
CA ASP A 126 1.14 24.55 -12.82
C ASP A 126 0.53 23.16 -13.11
N ALA A 127 1.35 22.19 -13.52
CA ALA A 127 0.89 20.83 -13.76
C ALA A 127 0.44 20.17 -12.45
N ALA A 128 1.25 20.29 -11.38
CA ALA A 128 0.90 19.82 -10.05
C ALA A 128 -0.33 20.55 -9.49
N ARG A 129 -0.43 21.87 -9.66
CA ARG A 129 -1.62 22.63 -9.23
C ARG A 129 -2.89 22.11 -9.90
N THR A 130 -2.84 21.89 -11.21
CA THR A 130 -3.97 21.40 -12.00
C THR A 130 -4.36 19.98 -11.63
N LEU A 131 -3.37 19.13 -11.31
CA LEU A 131 -3.60 17.74 -10.92
C LEU A 131 -4.21 17.65 -9.51
N TYR A 132 -3.64 18.35 -8.53
CA TYR A 132 -3.93 18.13 -7.11
C TYR A 132 -4.98 19.06 -6.52
N GLN A 133 -5.15 20.28 -7.06
CA GLN A 133 -5.98 21.30 -6.44
C GLN A 133 -7.32 21.48 -7.12
N SER A 134 -8.35 21.65 -6.30
CA SER A 134 -9.69 22.06 -6.72
C SER A 134 -10.32 22.87 -5.61
N LYS A 135 -10.65 24.15 -5.89
CA LYS A 135 -11.38 25.01 -4.94
C LYS A 135 -12.75 24.40 -4.62
N LEU A 136 -13.42 23.86 -5.65
CA LEU A 136 -14.71 23.21 -5.52
C LEU A 136 -14.63 21.98 -4.59
N CYS A 137 -13.69 21.05 -4.81
CA CYS A 137 -13.54 19.89 -3.94
C CYS A 137 -13.13 20.29 -2.51
N ALA A 138 -12.30 21.33 -2.35
CA ALA A 138 -11.93 21.85 -1.05
C ALA A 138 -13.15 22.39 -0.28
N ALA A 139 -14.02 23.16 -0.92
CA ALA A 139 -15.25 23.67 -0.32
C ALA A 139 -16.23 22.55 0.05
N ILE A 140 -16.39 21.54 -0.81
CA ILE A 140 -17.23 20.36 -0.54
C ILE A 140 -16.70 19.59 0.68
N LYS A 141 -15.39 19.36 0.76
CA LYS A 141 -14.77 18.67 1.90
C LYS A 141 -14.90 19.50 3.17
N ALA A 142 -14.75 20.82 3.12
CA ALA A 142 -14.98 21.68 4.28
C ALA A 142 -16.43 21.59 4.79
N LEU A 143 -17.41 21.51 3.89
CA LEU A 143 -18.83 21.39 4.23
C LEU A 143 -19.20 20.01 4.83
N ALA A 144 -18.68 18.92 4.25
CA ALA A 144 -19.19 17.57 4.50
C ALA A 144 -18.23 16.61 5.23
N ARG A 145 -16.93 16.89 5.27
CA ARG A 145 -15.91 16.05 5.91
C ARG A 145 -15.49 16.63 7.26
N THR A 146 -16.46 16.85 8.15
CA THR A 146 -16.21 17.37 9.51
C THR A 146 -15.50 16.35 10.39
N HIS A 147 -15.73 15.06 10.15
CA HIS A 147 -15.12 13.95 10.87
C HIS A 147 -14.52 12.93 9.91
N GLU A 148 -13.22 12.72 10.02
CA GLU A 148 -12.42 11.87 9.10
C GLU A 148 -12.83 10.39 9.09
N ARG A 149 -13.50 9.91 10.14
CA ARG A 149 -13.84 8.49 10.35
C ARG A 149 -15.32 8.18 10.22
N THR A 150 -16.16 9.17 9.90
CA THR A 150 -17.62 8.97 9.84
C THR A 150 -18.21 9.65 8.62
N ALA A 151 -19.00 8.88 7.86
CA ALA A 151 -19.67 9.40 6.67
C ALA A 151 -20.85 10.31 7.05
N ALA A 152 -20.87 11.52 6.49
CA ALA A 152 -21.98 12.45 6.54
C ALA A 152 -22.86 12.35 5.27
N ALA A 153 -23.92 13.15 5.21
CA ALA A 153 -24.76 13.30 4.03
C ALA A 153 -23.96 13.76 2.79
N PRO A 154 -24.34 13.32 1.58
CA PRO A 154 -23.70 13.78 0.35
C PRO A 154 -23.95 15.27 0.10
N VAL A 155 -23.11 15.88 -0.72
CA VAL A 155 -23.23 17.28 -1.15
C VAL A 155 -23.78 17.33 -2.57
N ALA A 156 -24.88 18.04 -2.74
CA ALA A 156 -25.45 18.33 -4.05
C ALA A 156 -24.83 19.62 -4.62
N LEU A 157 -24.43 19.59 -5.89
CA LEU A 157 -23.99 20.75 -6.65
C LEU A 157 -25.00 20.99 -7.78
N ASP A 158 -25.62 22.16 -7.78
CA ASP A 158 -26.60 22.52 -8.80
C ASP A 158 -25.99 23.39 -9.88
N PHE A 159 -25.67 22.79 -11.02
CA PHE A 159 -25.20 23.50 -12.21
C PHE A 159 -26.35 23.86 -13.17
N GLY A 160 -27.63 23.73 -12.78
CA GLY A 160 -28.76 23.95 -13.68
C GLY A 160 -29.13 22.67 -14.44
N ALA A 161 -28.75 22.57 -15.71
CA ALA A 161 -29.06 21.38 -16.53
C ALA A 161 -28.41 20.08 -16.05
N VAL A 162 -27.35 20.18 -15.24
CA VAL A 162 -26.66 19.05 -14.61
C VAL A 162 -26.58 19.28 -13.12
N GLN A 163 -26.82 18.23 -12.33
CA GLN A 163 -26.68 18.25 -10.89
C GLN A 163 -25.75 17.12 -10.45
N TYR A 164 -24.76 17.45 -9.64
CA TYR A 164 -23.82 16.45 -9.13
C TYR A 164 -24.14 16.11 -7.68
N LEU A 165 -23.99 14.85 -7.33
CA LEU A 165 -24.05 14.37 -5.96
C LEU A 165 -22.70 13.75 -5.59
N LEU A 166 -21.96 14.41 -4.70
CA LEU A 166 -20.68 13.93 -4.21
C LEU A 166 -20.86 13.32 -2.82
N PRO A 167 -20.34 12.10 -2.56
CA PRO A 167 -20.25 11.57 -1.20
C PRO A 167 -19.50 12.53 -0.26
N SER A 168 -19.74 12.43 1.05
CA SER A 168 -18.99 13.24 2.04
C SER A 168 -17.49 12.91 2.07
N HIS A 169 -17.11 11.72 1.61
CA HIS A 169 -15.72 11.26 1.51
C HIS A 169 -15.43 10.75 0.10
N PHE A 170 -14.41 11.32 -0.53
CA PHE A 170 -13.90 10.94 -1.85
C PHE A 170 -12.47 11.44 -2.04
N GLY A 171 -11.79 10.89 -3.04
CA GLY A 171 -10.41 11.26 -3.38
C GLY A 171 -9.41 10.83 -2.32
N PHE A 172 -8.28 11.52 -2.24
CA PHE A 172 -7.17 11.13 -1.38
C PHE A 172 -7.53 10.88 0.09
N CYS A 173 -7.17 9.68 0.58
CA CYS A 173 -7.14 9.37 2.01
C CYS A 173 -5.86 9.91 2.68
N LEU A 174 -5.79 9.93 4.02
CA LEU A 174 -4.62 10.46 4.73
C LEU A 174 -3.33 9.69 4.43
N GLY A 175 -3.40 8.37 4.22
CA GLY A 175 -2.24 7.55 3.87
C GLY A 175 -1.65 7.93 2.52
N VAL A 176 -2.50 8.13 1.50
CA VAL A 176 -2.07 8.56 0.17
C VAL A 176 -1.47 9.97 0.21
N LYS A 177 -2.13 10.93 0.89
CA LYS A 177 -1.56 12.29 1.03
C LYS A 177 -0.18 12.26 1.69
N ASN A 178 -0.03 11.46 2.76
CA ASN A 178 1.25 11.31 3.42
C ASN A 178 2.31 10.72 2.49
N ALA A 179 1.99 9.67 1.74
CA ALA A 179 2.93 9.03 0.83
C ALA A 179 3.38 9.99 -0.29
N ILE A 180 2.46 10.77 -0.88
CA ILE A 180 2.78 11.78 -1.89
C ILE A 180 3.68 12.87 -1.30
N GLU A 181 3.29 13.45 -0.17
CA GLU A 181 4.09 14.50 0.48
C GLU A 181 5.52 14.01 0.75
N ARG A 182 5.68 12.79 1.29
CA ARG A 182 7.00 12.21 1.55
C ARG A 182 7.82 11.97 0.29
N ALA A 183 7.20 11.45 -0.78
CA ALA A 183 7.90 11.21 -2.02
C ALA A 183 8.41 12.52 -2.66
N TYR A 184 7.60 13.57 -2.61
CA TYR A 184 7.97 14.87 -3.16
C TYR A 184 9.00 15.59 -2.28
N GLU A 185 8.87 15.51 -0.95
CA GLU A 185 9.87 16.01 -0.01
C GLU A 185 11.21 15.30 -0.23
N THR A 186 11.20 13.97 -0.39
CA THR A 186 12.42 13.21 -0.70
C THR A 186 13.11 13.71 -1.95
N LEU A 187 12.36 13.97 -3.04
CA LEU A 187 12.91 14.55 -4.26
C LEU A 187 13.45 15.96 -4.06
N ALA A 188 12.72 16.81 -3.32
CA ALA A 188 13.10 18.20 -3.08
C ALA A 188 14.34 18.34 -2.17
N GLU A 189 14.46 17.47 -1.17
CA GLU A 189 15.56 17.46 -0.19
C GLU A 189 16.83 16.82 -0.76
N ASN A 190 16.74 16.06 -1.86
CA ASN A 190 17.86 15.32 -2.45
C ASN A 190 18.07 15.64 -3.95
N PRO A 191 18.26 16.92 -4.33
CA PRO A 191 18.28 17.34 -5.74
C PRO A 191 19.46 16.78 -6.55
N THR A 192 20.52 16.30 -5.88
CA THR A 192 21.74 15.77 -6.53
C THR A 192 21.83 14.25 -6.49
N ARG A 193 20.93 13.57 -5.75
CA ARG A 193 20.96 12.11 -5.60
C ARG A 193 19.99 11.44 -6.56
N ARG A 194 20.28 10.21 -6.94
CA ARG A 194 19.31 9.38 -7.68
C ARG A 194 18.24 8.91 -6.71
N VAL A 195 16.99 9.19 -7.04
CA VAL A 195 15.83 8.77 -6.26
C VAL A 195 15.05 7.74 -7.06
N PHE A 196 14.88 6.58 -6.46
CA PHE A 196 14.05 5.52 -6.97
C PHE A 196 12.83 5.32 -6.08
N MET A 197 11.76 4.82 -6.65
CA MET A 197 10.65 4.20 -5.92
C MET A 197 10.71 2.71 -6.20
N LEU A 198 10.46 1.87 -5.20
CA LEU A 198 10.46 0.42 -5.38
C LEU A 198 9.51 0.04 -6.54
N SER A 199 8.24 0.39 -6.43
CA SER A 199 7.20 0.21 -7.45
C SER A 199 6.27 1.42 -7.48
N GLU A 200 5.07 1.36 -8.06
CA GLU A 200 4.17 2.52 -8.04
C GLU A 200 3.92 3.04 -6.61
N LEU A 201 4.00 4.36 -6.39
CA LEU A 201 3.76 4.94 -5.06
C LEU A 201 2.35 4.62 -4.57
N ILE A 202 1.40 4.78 -5.48
CA ILE A 202 -0.02 4.48 -5.38
C ILE A 202 -0.53 4.06 -6.76
N HIS A 203 -1.67 3.39 -6.81
CA HIS A 203 -2.35 3.04 -8.05
C HIS A 203 -3.12 4.24 -8.63
N ASN A 204 -2.38 5.22 -9.14
CA ASN A 204 -2.88 6.35 -9.91
C ASN A 204 -1.83 6.78 -10.95
N PRO A 205 -2.11 6.66 -12.26
CA PRO A 205 -1.11 6.93 -13.30
C PRO A 205 -0.63 8.38 -13.31
N PHE A 206 -1.54 9.35 -13.14
CA PHE A 206 -1.20 10.78 -13.20
C PHE A 206 -0.24 11.21 -12.08
N VAL A 207 -0.40 10.64 -10.89
CA VAL A 207 0.54 10.87 -9.77
C VAL A 207 1.89 10.23 -10.05
N ASN A 208 1.92 9.01 -10.58
CA ASN A 208 3.16 8.32 -10.92
C ASN A 208 3.90 8.99 -12.09
N GLU A 209 3.17 9.50 -13.09
CA GLU A 209 3.70 10.29 -14.20
C GLU A 209 4.30 11.62 -13.70
N ASP A 210 3.66 12.29 -12.73
CA ASP A 210 4.23 13.51 -12.15
C ASP A 210 5.53 13.24 -11.40
N LEU A 211 5.63 12.10 -10.69
CA LEU A 211 6.88 11.67 -10.03
C LEU A 211 7.99 11.36 -11.05
N LEU A 212 7.67 10.66 -12.13
CA LEU A 212 8.61 10.39 -13.24
C LEU A 212 9.12 11.68 -13.87
N ARG A 213 8.22 12.64 -14.13
CA ARG A 213 8.58 13.96 -14.68
C ARG A 213 9.56 14.72 -13.78
N ARG A 214 9.53 14.45 -12.47
CA ARG A 214 10.43 15.04 -11.46
C ARG A 214 11.77 14.31 -11.32
N GLY A 215 12.03 13.30 -12.14
CA GLY A 215 13.31 12.59 -12.19
C GLY A 215 13.36 11.31 -11.35
N LEU A 216 12.27 10.95 -10.65
CA LEU A 216 12.18 9.66 -9.98
C LEU A 216 12.17 8.52 -11.00
N ARG A 217 12.70 7.34 -10.64
CA ARG A 217 12.60 6.12 -11.45
C ARG A 217 12.04 4.95 -10.64
N TYR A 218 11.29 4.06 -11.28
CA TYR A 218 10.78 2.84 -10.62
C TYR A 218 11.76 1.68 -10.77
N LEU A 219 12.03 0.94 -9.68
CA LEU A 219 12.89 -0.25 -9.74
C LEU A 219 12.18 -1.45 -10.36
N GLN A 220 10.87 -1.55 -10.15
CA GLN A 220 10.03 -2.62 -10.68
C GLN A 220 8.58 -2.16 -10.92
N THR A 221 7.86 -2.96 -11.70
CA THR A 221 6.41 -2.82 -11.92
C THR A 221 5.61 -3.18 -10.66
N ASP A 222 4.31 -2.89 -10.65
CA ASP A 222 3.35 -3.33 -9.62
C ASP A 222 3.24 -4.87 -9.50
N LYS A 223 3.79 -5.61 -10.47
CA LYS A 223 3.89 -7.08 -10.45
C LYS A 223 5.23 -7.59 -9.95
N GLY A 224 6.18 -6.71 -9.62
CA GLY A 224 7.53 -7.08 -9.18
C GLY A 224 8.48 -7.41 -10.33
N LYS A 225 8.13 -7.10 -11.58
CA LYS A 225 9.07 -7.26 -12.71
C LYS A 225 10.07 -6.09 -12.73
N PRO A 226 11.39 -6.34 -12.69
CA PRO A 226 12.40 -5.28 -12.67
C PRO A 226 12.35 -4.39 -13.91
N HIS A 227 12.65 -3.11 -13.73
CA HIS A 227 12.93 -2.19 -14.84
C HIS A 227 14.39 -2.29 -15.28
N LEU A 228 14.64 -2.17 -16.58
CA LEU A 228 15.99 -2.17 -17.15
C LEU A 228 16.66 -0.81 -17.00
N ALA A 229 17.98 -0.80 -16.83
CA ALA A 229 18.78 0.42 -16.81
C ALA A 229 18.67 1.21 -18.13
N SER A 230 18.56 0.49 -19.26
CA SER A 230 18.30 1.05 -20.59
C SER A 230 16.87 1.56 -20.82
N GLY A 231 15.96 1.32 -19.87
CA GLY A 231 14.52 1.57 -20.01
C GLY A 231 13.73 0.32 -20.43
N GLY A 232 12.45 0.29 -20.10
CA GLY A 232 11.57 -0.88 -20.27
C GLY A 232 11.53 -1.80 -19.05
N VAL A 233 10.92 -2.98 -19.22
CA VAL A 233 10.76 -4.01 -18.18
C VAL A 233 11.55 -5.25 -18.59
N ALA A 234 12.30 -5.82 -17.65
CA ALA A 234 13.12 -7.00 -17.86
C ALA A 234 12.27 -8.22 -18.27
N ARG A 235 12.80 -9.02 -19.19
CA ARG A 235 12.17 -10.27 -19.67
C ARG A 235 12.75 -11.51 -19.00
N GLY A 236 13.84 -11.35 -18.24
CA GLY A 236 14.58 -12.44 -17.62
C GLY A 236 15.63 -13.04 -18.56
N GLU A 237 16.08 -12.27 -19.56
CA GLU A 237 17.07 -12.70 -20.53
C GLU A 237 18.50 -12.53 -19.97
N PRO A 238 19.43 -13.47 -20.22
CA PRO A 238 20.81 -13.32 -19.77
C PRO A 238 21.46 -12.03 -20.30
N GLY A 239 22.13 -11.28 -19.42
CA GLY A 239 22.81 -10.03 -19.77
C GLY A 239 21.95 -8.77 -19.63
N GLU A 240 20.65 -8.89 -19.31
CA GLU A 240 19.83 -7.74 -18.92
C GLU A 240 20.39 -7.09 -17.64
N VAL A 241 20.69 -5.79 -17.69
CA VAL A 241 21.07 -5.00 -16.52
C VAL A 241 19.84 -4.25 -16.01
N THR A 242 19.38 -4.61 -14.82
CA THR A 242 18.21 -3.99 -14.19
C THR A 242 18.63 -2.76 -13.39
N LEU A 243 17.69 -1.84 -13.13
CA LEU A 243 17.95 -0.69 -12.26
C LEU A 243 18.39 -1.11 -10.85
N TRP A 244 17.88 -2.24 -10.36
CA TRP A 244 18.33 -2.83 -9.12
C TRP A 244 19.83 -3.17 -9.11
N ASP A 245 20.39 -3.59 -10.23
CA ASP A 245 21.81 -3.95 -10.34
C ASP A 245 22.72 -2.71 -10.29
N THR A 246 22.15 -1.54 -10.63
CA THR A 246 22.85 -0.25 -10.64
C THR A 246 22.82 0.51 -9.31
N LEU A 247 22.12 -0.03 -8.30
CA LEU A 247 21.99 0.60 -7.00
C LEU A 247 23.31 0.61 -6.22
N THR A 248 23.58 1.74 -5.56
CA THR A 248 24.67 1.95 -4.60
C THR A 248 24.11 2.50 -3.28
N SER A 249 24.93 2.54 -2.24
CA SER A 249 24.56 3.11 -0.93
C SER A 249 24.23 4.61 -0.98
N GLU A 250 24.65 5.31 -2.03
CA GLU A 250 24.37 6.75 -2.24
C GLU A 250 22.96 7.00 -2.81
N ASP A 251 22.29 5.96 -3.30
CA ASP A 251 20.94 6.07 -3.85
C ASP A 251 19.87 6.12 -2.76
N ILE A 252 18.72 6.63 -3.14
CA ILE A 252 17.51 6.60 -2.31
C ILE A 252 16.50 5.68 -2.96
N VAL A 253 15.90 4.79 -2.17
CA VAL A 253 14.76 3.98 -2.61
C VAL A 253 13.60 4.19 -1.67
N ILE A 254 12.52 4.75 -2.19
CA ILE A 254 11.28 4.97 -1.45
C ILE A 254 10.44 3.69 -1.51
N ILE A 255 9.98 3.21 -0.34
CA ILE A 255 9.00 2.12 -0.26
C ILE A 255 7.60 2.71 -0.42
N PRO A 256 6.73 2.15 -1.28
CA PRO A 256 5.43 2.72 -1.58
C PRO A 256 4.44 2.59 -0.41
N ALA A 257 3.28 3.24 -0.54
CA ALA A 257 2.24 3.25 0.50
C ALA A 257 1.71 1.85 0.88
N PHE A 258 1.86 0.87 -0.02
CA PHE A 258 1.46 -0.51 0.15
C PHE A 258 2.44 -1.35 0.98
N GLY A 259 3.64 -0.84 1.24
CA GLY A 259 4.75 -1.59 1.79
C GLY A 259 5.56 -2.36 0.75
N ALA A 260 6.47 -3.20 1.23
CA ALA A 260 7.32 -4.05 0.42
C ALA A 260 7.47 -5.43 1.07
N THR A 261 7.86 -6.41 0.27
CA THR A 261 8.21 -7.74 0.79
C THR A 261 9.51 -7.68 1.59
N ASP A 262 9.73 -8.67 2.46
CA ASP A 262 10.99 -8.75 3.20
C ASP A 262 12.16 -8.96 2.24
N ASP A 263 11.95 -9.71 1.17
CA ASP A 263 13.00 -10.02 0.20
C ASP A 263 13.46 -8.78 -0.57
N ASP A 264 12.53 -7.90 -0.96
CA ASP A 264 12.86 -6.59 -1.54
C ASP A 264 13.65 -5.72 -0.56
N LYS A 265 13.21 -5.65 0.70
CA LYS A 265 13.88 -4.87 1.75
C LYS A 265 15.27 -5.43 2.08
N ARG A 266 15.43 -6.75 2.15
CA ARG A 266 16.75 -7.41 2.31
C ARG A 266 17.69 -7.05 1.17
N ARG A 267 17.20 -7.03 -0.07
CA ARG A 267 18.00 -6.62 -1.24
C ARG A 267 18.50 -5.18 -1.11
N LEU A 268 17.66 -4.26 -0.63
CA LEU A 268 18.05 -2.87 -0.35
C LEU A 268 19.09 -2.76 0.77
N VAL A 269 18.84 -3.43 1.90
CA VAL A 269 19.77 -3.45 3.04
C VAL A 269 21.14 -4.01 2.63
N ARG A 270 21.16 -5.09 1.83
CA ARG A 270 22.41 -5.65 1.29
C ARG A 270 23.21 -4.66 0.47
N LYS A 271 22.54 -3.82 -0.32
CA LYS A 271 23.14 -2.77 -1.13
C LYS A 271 23.55 -1.52 -0.33
N GLY A 272 23.33 -1.51 0.99
CA GLY A 272 23.61 -0.36 1.84
C GLY A 272 22.63 0.81 1.62
N VAL A 273 21.48 0.56 0.98
CA VAL A 273 20.47 1.60 0.74
C VAL A 273 19.68 1.86 2.02
N PRO A 274 19.56 3.12 2.50
CA PRO A 274 18.74 3.44 3.66
C PRO A 274 17.26 3.14 3.39
N VAL A 275 16.64 2.31 4.24
CA VAL A 275 15.22 1.91 4.06
C VAL A 275 14.28 2.74 4.93
N TYR A 276 14.49 2.77 6.26
CA TYR A 276 13.53 3.36 7.20
C TYR A 276 13.19 4.82 6.90
N GLN A 277 14.19 5.65 6.62
CA GLN A 277 14.00 7.08 6.33
C GLN A 277 13.10 7.34 5.11
N TYR A 278 13.01 6.39 4.19
CA TYR A 278 12.27 6.52 2.93
C TYR A 278 11.15 5.49 2.81
N ASP A 279 10.73 4.88 3.93
CA ASP A 279 9.61 3.96 3.93
C ASP A 279 8.29 4.75 4.04
N ALA A 280 7.52 4.83 2.95
CA ALA A 280 6.25 5.55 2.90
C ALA A 280 5.03 4.64 3.15
N THR A 281 5.23 3.42 3.67
CA THR A 281 4.15 2.49 4.02
C THR A 281 3.07 3.21 4.84
N CYS A 282 1.81 3.00 4.47
CA CYS A 282 0.69 3.58 5.20
C CYS A 282 0.59 2.98 6.60
N MET A 283 0.46 3.84 7.62
CA MET A 283 0.25 3.45 9.02
C MET A 283 -0.89 2.42 9.23
N LEU A 284 -1.93 2.43 8.37
CA LEU A 284 -3.03 1.46 8.46
C LEU A 284 -2.67 0.08 7.88
N VAL A 285 -1.74 0.03 6.93
CA VAL A 285 -1.15 -1.23 6.46
C VAL A 285 -0.26 -1.81 7.56
N GLU A 286 0.57 -0.99 8.20
CA GLU A 286 1.36 -1.41 9.37
C GLU A 286 0.47 -1.93 10.51
N LYS A 287 -0.71 -1.33 10.72
CA LYS A 287 -1.67 -1.82 11.73
C LYS A 287 -2.12 -3.26 11.43
N VAL A 288 -2.32 -3.61 10.15
CA VAL A 288 -2.63 -4.99 9.74
C VAL A 288 -1.47 -5.92 10.05
N TRP A 289 -0.23 -5.50 9.77
CA TRP A 289 0.97 -6.30 10.07
C TRP A 289 1.13 -6.57 11.57
N LYS A 290 0.92 -5.53 12.39
CA LYS A 290 0.94 -5.66 13.86
C LYS A 290 -0.16 -6.59 14.38
N ALA A 291 -1.37 -6.49 13.83
CA ALA A 291 -2.45 -7.41 14.17
C ALA A 291 -2.11 -8.85 13.78
N ALA A 292 -1.59 -9.08 12.56
CA ALA A 292 -1.15 -10.40 12.11
C ALA A 292 -0.06 -11.00 13.02
N ARG A 293 0.92 -10.18 13.43
CA ARG A 293 1.95 -10.57 14.39
C ARG A 293 1.38 -10.96 15.75
N ALA A 294 0.51 -10.12 16.33
CA ALA A 294 -0.11 -10.39 17.63
C ALA A 294 -0.92 -11.70 17.60
N LEU A 295 -1.73 -11.89 16.56
CA LEU A 295 -2.48 -13.12 16.35
C LEU A 295 -1.55 -14.34 16.18
N GLY A 296 -0.44 -14.18 15.48
CA GLY A 296 0.60 -15.22 15.37
C GLY A 296 1.20 -15.62 16.71
N GLN A 297 1.55 -14.63 17.55
CA GLN A 297 2.06 -14.85 18.91
C GLN A 297 1.01 -15.54 19.81
N GLU A 298 -0.27 -15.30 19.57
CA GLU A 298 -1.38 -16.00 20.24
C GLU A 298 -1.62 -17.43 19.70
N GLY A 299 -0.87 -17.87 18.68
CA GLY A 299 -0.92 -19.21 18.11
C GLY A 299 -1.99 -19.41 17.03
N TYR A 300 -2.45 -18.32 16.39
CA TYR A 300 -3.35 -18.42 15.24
C TYR A 300 -2.58 -18.52 13.92
N THR A 301 -3.12 -19.30 12.99
CA THR A 301 -2.79 -19.17 11.57
C THR A 301 -3.53 -17.98 10.97
N VAL A 302 -2.82 -17.16 10.21
CA VAL A 302 -3.37 -15.93 9.64
C VAL A 302 -4.01 -16.20 8.27
N VAL A 303 -5.33 -16.02 8.17
CA VAL A 303 -6.06 -16.01 6.91
C VAL A 303 -6.11 -14.57 6.40
N ILE A 304 -5.45 -14.30 5.28
CA ILE A 304 -5.39 -12.97 4.65
C ILE A 304 -6.47 -12.89 3.58
N HIS A 305 -7.53 -12.14 3.84
CA HIS A 305 -8.49 -11.74 2.80
C HIS A 305 -7.82 -10.72 1.88
N GLY A 306 -7.42 -11.13 0.67
CA GLY A 306 -6.51 -10.36 -0.17
C GLY A 306 -6.39 -10.88 -1.59
N LYS A 307 -6.08 -10.00 -2.53
CA LYS A 307 -5.70 -10.40 -3.89
C LYS A 307 -4.23 -10.82 -3.88
N HIS A 308 -3.93 -12.11 -4.07
CA HIS A 308 -2.56 -12.64 -3.97
C HIS A 308 -1.54 -11.90 -4.88
N GLU A 309 -2.03 -11.34 -5.98
CA GLU A 309 -1.23 -10.60 -6.96
C GLU A 309 -0.96 -9.14 -6.56
N HIS A 310 -1.67 -8.60 -5.57
CA HIS A 310 -1.59 -7.21 -5.15
C HIS A 310 -0.43 -6.96 -4.18
N GLU A 311 0.27 -5.84 -4.34
CA GLU A 311 1.51 -5.52 -3.61
C GLU A 311 1.32 -5.49 -2.10
N GLU A 312 0.25 -4.84 -1.62
CA GLU A 312 -0.10 -4.82 -0.19
C GLU A 312 -0.32 -6.22 0.40
N THR A 313 -0.95 -7.12 -0.34
CA THR A 313 -1.19 -8.50 0.11
C THR A 313 0.12 -9.28 0.13
N LYS A 314 1.00 -9.11 -0.86
CA LYS A 314 2.35 -9.70 -0.87
C LYS A 314 3.19 -9.22 0.31
N ALA A 315 3.20 -7.90 0.56
CA ALA A 315 3.91 -7.31 1.69
C ALA A 315 3.36 -7.81 3.03
N THR A 316 2.03 -7.85 3.19
CA THR A 316 1.36 -8.36 4.39
C THR A 316 1.64 -9.84 4.62
N PHE A 317 1.58 -10.66 3.57
CA PHE A 317 1.90 -12.08 3.64
C PHE A 317 3.37 -12.31 3.99
N SER A 318 4.31 -11.57 3.38
CA SER A 318 5.73 -11.62 3.74
C SER A 318 5.95 -11.23 5.21
N ASN A 319 5.27 -10.18 5.68
CA ASN A 319 5.41 -9.75 7.07
C ASN A 319 4.85 -10.80 8.05
N ALA A 320 3.65 -11.33 7.77
CA ALA A 320 2.95 -12.29 8.61
C ALA A 320 3.72 -13.62 8.75
N ARG A 321 4.36 -14.11 7.67
CA ARG A 321 5.11 -15.37 7.68
C ARG A 321 6.30 -15.41 8.64
N ARG A 322 6.73 -14.25 9.18
CA ARG A 322 7.78 -14.16 10.22
C ARG A 322 7.27 -14.57 11.61
N HIS A 323 5.95 -14.54 11.81
CA HIS A 323 5.33 -14.68 13.12
C HIS A 323 4.24 -15.74 13.17
N ALA A 324 3.71 -16.17 12.01
CA ALA A 324 2.65 -17.17 11.92
C ALA A 324 2.68 -17.92 10.58
N HIS A 325 2.09 -19.12 10.55
CA HIS A 325 1.62 -19.67 9.28
C HIS A 325 0.50 -18.79 8.73
N ALA A 326 0.42 -18.68 7.40
CA ALA A 326 -0.58 -17.84 6.75
C ALA A 326 -1.08 -18.44 5.44
N VAL A 327 -2.31 -18.10 5.07
CA VAL A 327 -2.94 -18.44 3.79
C VAL A 327 -3.73 -17.25 3.25
N ILE A 328 -3.68 -17.02 1.95
CA ILE A 328 -4.42 -15.95 1.26
C ILE A 328 -5.69 -16.51 0.63
N VAL A 329 -6.83 -15.88 0.90
CA VAL A 329 -8.11 -16.12 0.22
C VAL A 329 -8.55 -14.85 -0.50
N ARG A 330 -8.99 -14.98 -1.75
CA ARG A 330 -9.39 -13.82 -2.56
C ARG A 330 -10.77 -13.26 -2.17
N ASN A 331 -11.72 -14.15 -1.91
CA ASN A 331 -13.15 -13.85 -1.81
C ASN A 331 -13.88 -14.96 -1.02
N LEU A 332 -15.20 -14.81 -0.88
CA LEU A 332 -16.04 -15.79 -0.19
C LEU A 332 -16.04 -17.18 -0.85
N GLU A 333 -15.88 -17.26 -2.18
CA GLU A 333 -15.82 -18.54 -2.91
C GLU A 333 -14.57 -19.36 -2.52
N GLU A 334 -13.38 -18.74 -2.58
CA GLU A 334 -12.14 -19.39 -2.11
C GLU A 334 -12.20 -19.71 -0.61
N THR A 335 -12.91 -18.90 0.17
CA THR A 335 -13.08 -19.13 1.62
C THR A 335 -13.99 -20.34 1.89
N ARG A 336 -15.08 -20.50 1.12
CA ARG A 336 -15.93 -21.70 1.18
C ARG A 336 -15.14 -22.96 0.84
N ARG A 337 -14.32 -22.89 -0.21
CA ARG A 337 -13.43 -23.99 -0.57
C ARG A 337 -12.43 -24.31 0.54
N LEU A 338 -11.86 -23.29 1.18
CA LEU A 338 -11.00 -23.48 2.36
C LEU A 338 -11.76 -24.17 3.50
N GLY A 339 -13.01 -23.76 3.77
CA GLY A 339 -13.88 -24.39 4.77
C GLY A 339 -14.16 -25.87 4.51
N GLU A 340 -14.39 -26.25 3.25
CA GLU A 340 -14.54 -27.65 2.85
C GLU A 340 -13.27 -28.47 3.14
N LEU A 341 -12.09 -27.91 2.82
CA LEU A 341 -10.81 -28.55 3.11
C LEU A 341 -10.57 -28.70 4.61
N ILE A 342 -10.88 -27.67 5.40
CA ILE A 342 -10.76 -27.67 6.86
C ILE A 342 -11.65 -28.76 7.48
N THR A 343 -12.88 -28.91 6.99
CA THR A 343 -13.88 -29.84 7.54
C THR A 343 -13.75 -31.28 7.05
N SER A 344 -13.08 -31.48 5.91
CA SER A 344 -12.91 -32.81 5.34
C SER A 344 -12.14 -33.74 6.27
N ARG A 345 -12.62 -34.99 6.38
CA ARG A 345 -11.93 -36.10 7.05
C ARG A 345 -11.13 -36.97 6.09
N ASP A 346 -11.24 -36.73 4.78
CA ASP A 346 -10.51 -37.47 3.75
C ASP A 346 -9.13 -36.81 3.53
N PRO A 347 -8.02 -37.50 3.84
CA PRO A 347 -6.67 -36.98 3.61
C PRO A 347 -6.40 -36.58 2.16
N ALA A 348 -7.00 -37.27 1.18
CA ALA A 348 -6.82 -36.96 -0.24
C ALA A 348 -7.48 -35.63 -0.62
N GLU A 349 -8.68 -35.35 -0.08
CA GLU A 349 -9.33 -34.05 -0.25
C GLU A 349 -8.52 -32.95 0.42
N ARG A 350 -8.04 -33.16 1.65
CA ARG A 350 -7.23 -32.17 2.38
C ARG A 350 -5.92 -31.83 1.64
N ALA A 351 -5.29 -32.83 1.02
CA ALA A 351 -4.07 -32.64 0.24
C ALA A 351 -4.26 -31.70 -0.97
N LYS A 352 -5.49 -31.54 -1.49
CA LYS A 352 -5.78 -30.59 -2.59
C LYS A 352 -5.47 -29.13 -2.21
N PHE A 353 -5.42 -28.82 -0.91
CA PHE A 353 -4.99 -27.52 -0.40
C PHE A 353 -3.69 -27.04 -1.07
N TYR A 354 -2.68 -27.92 -1.14
CA TYR A 354 -1.36 -27.55 -1.65
C TYR A 354 -1.35 -27.21 -3.14
N SER A 355 -2.26 -27.82 -3.92
CA SER A 355 -2.43 -27.46 -5.33
C SER A 355 -3.33 -26.24 -5.54
N GLU A 356 -4.43 -26.13 -4.79
CA GLU A 356 -5.43 -25.07 -4.97
C GLU A 356 -4.97 -23.71 -4.39
N PHE A 357 -4.18 -23.75 -3.32
CA PHE A 357 -3.59 -22.59 -2.66
C PHE A 357 -2.09 -22.49 -2.91
N ALA A 358 -1.59 -23.11 -3.98
CA ALA A 358 -0.18 -23.01 -4.39
C ALA A 358 0.27 -21.55 -4.52
N GLY A 359 1.36 -21.19 -3.84
CA GLY A 359 1.87 -19.80 -3.80
C GLY A 359 1.03 -18.83 -2.96
N LYS A 360 -0.02 -19.30 -2.28
CA LYS A 360 -0.89 -18.52 -1.40
C LYS A 360 -0.77 -18.91 0.08
N HIS A 361 0.05 -19.89 0.44
CA HIS A 361 0.28 -20.30 1.82
C HIS A 361 1.78 -20.30 2.18
N THR A 362 2.10 -20.22 3.47
CA THR A 362 3.50 -20.19 3.92
C THR A 362 4.21 -21.52 3.66
N PRO A 363 5.55 -21.52 3.49
CA PRO A 363 6.31 -22.77 3.45
C PRO A 363 6.13 -23.59 4.74
N GLY A 364 6.13 -24.92 4.62
CA GLY A 364 5.99 -25.82 5.77
C GLY A 364 4.60 -25.86 6.41
N PHE A 365 3.58 -25.33 5.72
CA PHE A 365 2.19 -25.37 6.17
C PHE A 365 1.69 -26.81 6.29
N ASP A 366 1.17 -27.15 7.46
CA ASP A 366 0.59 -28.44 7.78
C ASP A 366 -0.92 -28.26 7.96
N VAL A 367 -1.73 -28.79 7.05
CA VAL A 367 -3.18 -28.60 7.07
C VAL A 367 -3.86 -29.17 8.32
N ASP A 368 -3.27 -30.19 8.96
CA ASP A 368 -3.82 -30.83 10.15
C ASP A 368 -3.52 -30.02 11.41
N ARG A 369 -2.32 -29.43 11.49
CA ARG A 369 -1.91 -28.59 12.62
C ARG A 369 -2.40 -27.15 12.48
N ASP A 370 -2.16 -26.53 11.33
CA ASP A 370 -2.24 -25.08 11.17
C ASP A 370 -3.68 -24.58 10.99
N PHE A 371 -4.65 -25.46 10.72
CA PHE A 371 -6.07 -25.09 10.77
C PHE A 371 -6.74 -25.30 12.13
N ALA A 372 -5.99 -25.63 13.18
CA ALA A 372 -6.55 -25.79 14.52
C ALA A 372 -7.15 -24.49 15.10
N ARG A 373 -6.53 -23.34 14.77
CA ARG A 373 -6.94 -21.99 15.14
C ARG A 373 -6.56 -21.02 14.02
N ILE A 374 -7.52 -20.23 13.56
CA ILE A 374 -7.31 -19.27 12.48
C ILE A 374 -7.71 -17.85 12.91
N ALA A 375 -7.11 -16.84 12.30
CA ALA A 375 -7.52 -15.46 12.49
C ALA A 375 -7.48 -14.68 11.18
N ILE A 376 -8.47 -13.82 10.96
CA ILE A 376 -8.63 -13.14 9.68
C ILE A 376 -8.00 -11.75 9.77
N VAL A 377 -7.15 -11.43 8.79
CA VAL A 377 -6.69 -10.07 8.49
C VAL A 377 -7.05 -9.75 7.04
N ASN A 378 -7.13 -8.47 6.68
CA ASN A 378 -7.58 -8.07 5.35
C ASN A 378 -6.59 -7.12 4.67
N GLN A 379 -6.55 -7.19 3.36
CA GLN A 379 -6.10 -6.10 2.52
C GLN A 379 -7.03 -4.89 2.76
N THR A 380 -6.43 -3.73 2.98
CA THR A 380 -7.09 -2.52 3.47
C THR A 380 -8.13 -1.94 2.51
N THR A 381 -8.12 -2.33 1.23
CA THR A 381 -8.94 -1.75 0.15
C THR A 381 -10.08 -2.65 -0.34
N LEU A 382 -10.34 -3.78 0.32
CA LEU A 382 -11.43 -4.70 -0.05
C LEU A 382 -12.80 -4.25 0.47
N LEU A 383 -13.85 -4.92 -0.02
CA LEU A 383 -15.22 -4.68 0.45
C LEU A 383 -15.37 -5.12 1.90
N MET A 384 -15.95 -4.23 2.69
CA MET A 384 -16.15 -4.46 4.12
C MET A 384 -17.11 -5.61 4.37
N ASN A 385 -18.26 -5.60 3.70
CA ASN A 385 -19.28 -6.64 3.84
C ASN A 385 -18.75 -8.02 3.42
N GLU A 386 -18.00 -8.11 2.33
CA GLU A 386 -17.39 -9.38 1.89
C GLU A 386 -16.41 -9.92 2.95
N THR A 387 -15.62 -9.06 3.58
CA THR A 387 -14.72 -9.47 4.68
C THR A 387 -15.50 -10.00 5.88
N LEU A 388 -16.61 -9.36 6.24
CA LEU A 388 -17.48 -9.81 7.32
C LEU A 388 -18.15 -11.15 6.99
N GLU A 389 -18.61 -11.35 5.76
CA GLU A 389 -19.16 -12.62 5.28
C GLU A 389 -18.13 -13.75 5.33
N ILE A 390 -16.87 -13.48 4.99
CA ILE A 390 -15.76 -14.44 5.12
C ILE A 390 -15.55 -14.84 6.58
N ILE A 391 -15.52 -13.86 7.50
CA ILE A 391 -15.35 -14.10 8.93
C ILE A 391 -16.50 -14.95 9.47
N ASP A 392 -17.73 -14.60 9.13
CA ASP A 392 -18.92 -15.31 9.61
C ASP A 392 -18.99 -16.73 9.05
N HIS A 393 -18.66 -16.94 7.78
CA HIS A 393 -18.57 -18.28 7.21
C HIS A 393 -17.51 -19.16 7.90
N LEU A 394 -16.32 -18.62 8.18
CA LEU A 394 -15.30 -19.37 8.90
C LEU A 394 -15.71 -19.70 10.35
N ARG A 395 -16.47 -18.81 11.01
CA ARG A 395 -17.08 -19.12 12.32
C ARG A 395 -18.06 -20.28 12.22
N GLU A 396 -18.93 -20.29 11.22
CA GLU A 396 -19.87 -21.41 10.98
C GLU A 396 -19.12 -22.74 10.76
N VAL A 397 -18.04 -22.71 9.98
CA VAL A 397 -17.18 -23.88 9.74
C VAL A 397 -16.61 -24.43 11.06
N PHE A 398 -16.06 -23.57 11.91
CA PHE A 398 -15.48 -23.99 13.19
C PHE A 398 -16.55 -24.38 14.22
N SER A 399 -17.71 -23.73 14.22
CA SER A 399 -18.87 -24.14 15.02
C SER A 399 -19.33 -25.54 14.67
N ALA A 400 -19.36 -25.90 13.38
CA ALA A 400 -19.71 -27.24 12.94
C ALA A 400 -18.69 -28.31 13.39
N LEU A 401 -17.41 -27.94 13.53
CA LEU A 401 -16.34 -28.88 13.94
C LEU A 401 -16.18 -29.02 15.45
N TYR A 402 -16.29 -27.92 16.19
CA TYR A 402 -15.91 -27.85 17.61
C TYR A 402 -17.05 -27.42 18.53
N GLY A 403 -18.21 -27.02 17.98
CA GLY A 403 -19.29 -26.38 18.72
C GLY A 403 -19.06 -24.87 18.92
N ASP A 404 -20.15 -24.13 19.16
CA ASP A 404 -20.15 -22.65 19.19
C ASP A 404 -19.22 -22.04 20.25
N THR A 405 -19.14 -22.68 21.42
CA THR A 405 -18.31 -22.21 22.54
C THR A 405 -16.83 -22.22 22.18
N GLU A 406 -16.36 -23.29 21.55
CA GLU A 406 -14.96 -23.45 21.13
C GLU A 406 -14.63 -22.65 19.87
N ALA A 407 -15.59 -22.51 18.94
CA ALA A 407 -15.39 -21.75 17.70
C ALA A 407 -14.96 -20.30 17.95
N THR A 408 -15.53 -19.66 18.99
CA THR A 408 -15.18 -18.29 19.37
C THR A 408 -13.71 -18.13 19.78
N ALA A 409 -13.11 -19.16 20.39
CA ALA A 409 -11.70 -19.17 20.79
C ALA A 409 -10.75 -19.63 19.66
N ARG A 410 -11.29 -20.19 18.58
CA ARG A 410 -10.53 -20.76 17.46
C ARG A 410 -10.55 -19.88 16.21
N VAL A 411 -11.50 -18.96 16.10
CA VAL A 411 -11.58 -17.97 15.03
C VAL A 411 -11.32 -16.57 15.58
N GLY A 412 -10.04 -16.17 15.56
CA GLY A 412 -9.55 -14.86 15.96
C GLY A 412 -9.75 -13.78 14.89
N GLY A 413 -9.36 -12.54 15.20
CA GLY A 413 -9.57 -11.39 14.30
C GLY A 413 -11.02 -10.90 14.25
N GLY A 414 -11.90 -11.45 15.11
CA GLY A 414 -13.33 -11.16 15.18
C GLY A 414 -13.71 -9.85 15.89
N GLY A 415 -12.74 -9.12 16.46
CA GLY A 415 -12.95 -7.74 16.90
C GLY A 415 -13.29 -6.92 15.67
N LYS A 416 -14.58 -6.58 15.49
CA LYS A 416 -15.23 -6.16 14.22
C LYS A 416 -14.54 -5.06 13.39
N ARG A 417 -13.40 -4.48 13.79
CA ARG A 417 -12.75 -3.31 13.16
C ARG A 417 -11.22 -3.23 13.27
N ASP A 418 -10.51 -4.21 13.83
CA ASP A 418 -9.10 -3.96 14.20
C ASP A 418 -8.13 -3.94 13.01
N THR A 419 -8.37 -4.78 12.00
CA THR A 419 -7.57 -4.92 10.78
C THR A 419 -8.12 -4.08 9.62
N LEU A 420 -9.34 -3.57 9.75
CA LEU A 420 -10.03 -2.85 8.69
C LEU A 420 -9.59 -1.38 8.64
N CYS A 421 -9.22 -0.93 7.45
CA CYS A 421 -8.88 0.47 7.20
C CYS A 421 -10.14 1.34 7.22
N TYR A 422 -10.17 2.34 8.11
CA TYR A 422 -11.31 3.24 8.22
C TYR A 422 -11.56 4.02 6.91
N ALA A 423 -10.52 4.34 6.13
CA ALA A 423 -10.66 5.15 4.92
C ALA A 423 -11.50 4.43 3.85
N THR A 424 -11.31 3.12 3.73
CA THR A 424 -12.10 2.27 2.84
C THR A 424 -13.55 2.18 3.34
N GLN A 425 -13.74 1.96 4.64
CA GLN A 425 -15.06 1.91 5.25
C GLN A 425 -15.83 3.22 5.05
N VAL A 426 -15.23 4.36 5.42
CA VAL A 426 -15.90 5.66 5.36
C VAL A 426 -16.22 6.08 3.92
N ASN A 427 -15.37 5.74 2.94
CA ASN A 427 -15.65 5.97 1.53
C ASN A 427 -16.84 5.12 1.04
N GLN A 428 -16.90 3.83 1.41
CA GLN A 428 -18.02 2.95 1.05
C GLN A 428 -19.33 3.39 1.73
N ASP A 429 -19.28 3.79 3.00
CA ASP A 429 -20.43 4.31 3.74
C ASP A 429 -20.94 5.64 3.15
N ALA A 430 -20.02 6.55 2.82
CA ALA A 430 -20.36 7.82 2.18
C ALA A 430 -20.96 7.62 0.79
N LEU A 431 -20.40 6.70 0.00
CA LEU A 431 -20.93 6.33 -1.31
C LEU A 431 -22.32 5.71 -1.19
N SER A 432 -22.53 4.82 -0.23
CA SER A 432 -23.83 4.17 0.00
C SER A 432 -24.93 5.19 0.31
N ARG A 433 -24.62 6.22 1.09
CA ARG A 433 -25.54 7.35 1.35
C ARG A 433 -25.88 8.12 0.07
N ALA A 434 -24.90 8.34 -0.81
CA ALA A 434 -25.15 9.01 -2.09
C ALA A 434 -25.96 8.14 -3.07
N LEU A 435 -25.72 6.82 -3.10
CA LEU A 435 -26.45 5.86 -3.94
C LEU A 435 -27.91 5.65 -3.53
N ALA A 436 -28.30 6.10 -2.33
CA ALA A 436 -29.68 6.09 -1.88
C ALA A 436 -30.55 7.17 -2.58
N GLU A 437 -29.92 8.18 -3.18
CA GLU A 437 -30.60 9.25 -3.89
C GLU A 437 -31.01 8.86 -5.33
N PRO A 438 -31.97 9.58 -5.95
CA PRO A 438 -32.28 9.41 -7.36
C PRO A 438 -31.10 9.85 -8.25
N LEU A 439 -30.61 8.96 -9.09
CA LEU A 439 -29.43 9.17 -9.93
C LEU A 439 -29.67 8.65 -11.36
N ASP A 440 -29.21 9.43 -12.34
CA ASP A 440 -29.22 9.05 -13.75
C ASP A 440 -27.95 8.31 -14.15
N ALA A 441 -26.80 8.72 -13.62
CA ALA A 441 -25.50 8.10 -13.85
C ALA A 441 -24.59 8.19 -12.62
N ALA A 442 -23.52 7.38 -12.60
CA ALA A 442 -22.42 7.52 -11.65
C ALA A 442 -21.07 7.46 -12.36
N PHE A 443 -20.14 8.33 -11.97
CA PHE A 443 -18.76 8.32 -12.42
C PHE A 443 -17.84 8.04 -11.24
N VAL A 444 -17.07 6.95 -11.36
CA VAL A 444 -16.07 6.54 -10.38
C VAL A 444 -14.70 6.74 -11.01
N ILE A 445 -13.93 7.68 -10.44
CA ILE A 445 -12.67 8.15 -11.02
C ILE A 445 -11.48 7.53 -10.29
N GLY A 446 -10.55 6.92 -11.02
CA GLY A 446 -9.28 6.45 -10.46
C GLY A 446 -8.46 5.57 -11.41
N GLY A 447 -7.32 5.04 -10.93
CA GLY A 447 -6.44 4.19 -11.73
C GLY A 447 -7.00 2.79 -12.01
N LYS A 448 -6.70 2.22 -13.19
CA LYS A 448 -7.13 0.87 -13.63
C LYS A 448 -6.67 -0.28 -12.73
N ASN A 449 -5.63 -0.10 -11.93
CA ASN A 449 -5.13 -1.08 -10.97
C ASN A 449 -5.54 -0.78 -9.52
N SER A 450 -6.35 0.28 -9.29
CA SER A 450 -6.76 0.69 -7.95
C SER A 450 -7.86 -0.20 -7.38
N SER A 451 -7.51 -1.06 -6.43
CA SER A 451 -8.47 -1.96 -5.75
C SER A 451 -9.62 -1.19 -5.10
N ASN A 452 -9.35 -0.09 -4.39
CA ASN A 452 -10.40 0.73 -3.77
C ASN A 452 -11.35 1.34 -4.81
N THR A 453 -10.82 1.86 -5.92
CA THR A 453 -11.65 2.48 -6.99
C THR A 453 -12.58 1.44 -7.58
N TYR A 454 -12.07 0.23 -7.85
CA TYR A 454 -12.89 -0.88 -8.32
C TYR A 454 -14.02 -1.24 -7.35
N GLN A 455 -13.76 -1.28 -6.03
CA GLN A 455 -14.84 -1.57 -5.06
C GLN A 455 -15.93 -0.50 -5.04
N LEU A 456 -15.55 0.79 -5.16
CA LEU A 456 -16.55 1.87 -5.28
C LEU A 456 -17.36 1.73 -6.57
N TYR A 457 -16.71 1.38 -7.69
CA TYR A 457 -17.41 1.11 -8.96
C TYR A 457 -18.40 -0.06 -8.82
N ARG A 458 -18.00 -1.16 -8.20
CA ARG A 458 -18.88 -2.33 -7.98
C ARG A 458 -20.16 -1.98 -7.23
N LEU A 459 -20.08 -1.10 -6.22
CA LEU A 459 -21.25 -0.60 -5.50
C LEU A 459 -22.17 0.25 -6.40
N CYS A 460 -21.59 1.11 -7.24
CA CYS A 460 -22.34 1.90 -8.22
C CYS A 460 -23.00 1.02 -9.29
N GLU A 461 -22.26 0.06 -9.85
CA GLU A 461 -22.72 -0.88 -10.88
C GLU A 461 -23.89 -1.73 -10.36
N GLN A 462 -23.80 -2.24 -9.13
CA GLN A 462 -24.88 -3.01 -8.51
C GLN A 462 -26.19 -2.23 -8.44
N ARG A 463 -26.12 -0.90 -8.28
CA ARG A 463 -27.29 -0.02 -8.17
C ARG A 463 -27.78 0.53 -9.52
N LEU A 464 -26.87 0.87 -10.42
CA LEU A 464 -27.16 1.64 -11.63
C LEU A 464 -26.97 0.86 -12.94
N GLY A 465 -26.35 -0.33 -12.89
CA GLY A 465 -26.00 -1.14 -14.05
C GLY A 465 -25.06 -0.37 -14.99
N LYS A 466 -25.35 -0.41 -16.30
CA LYS A 466 -24.58 0.25 -17.37
C LYS A 466 -24.50 1.78 -17.27
N ARG A 467 -25.19 2.39 -16.30
CA ARG A 467 -25.15 3.84 -16.03
C ARG A 467 -24.06 4.22 -15.02
N ALA A 468 -23.31 3.24 -14.51
CA ALA A 468 -22.09 3.46 -13.74
C ALA A 468 -20.87 3.35 -14.66
N PHE A 469 -20.01 4.37 -14.64
CA PHE A 469 -18.82 4.48 -15.47
C PHE A 469 -17.57 4.48 -14.59
N PHE A 470 -16.61 3.62 -14.90
CA PHE A 470 -15.27 3.69 -14.35
C PHE A 470 -14.34 4.39 -15.35
N ILE A 471 -13.88 5.58 -14.98
CA ILE A 471 -12.96 6.39 -15.81
C ILE A 471 -11.66 6.74 -15.06
N GLN A 472 -10.61 7.09 -15.81
CA GLN A 472 -9.37 7.60 -15.25
C GLN A 472 -9.36 9.13 -15.19
N SER A 473 -9.91 9.79 -16.21
CA SER A 473 -10.00 11.24 -16.29
C SER A 473 -11.12 11.70 -17.22
N GLU A 474 -11.25 13.01 -17.38
CA GLU A 474 -12.17 13.65 -18.32
C GLU A 474 -11.95 13.23 -19.78
N ALA A 475 -10.75 12.80 -20.14
CA ALA A 475 -10.42 12.32 -21.49
C ALA A 475 -11.26 11.10 -21.90
N ASN A 476 -11.74 10.31 -20.94
CA ASN A 476 -12.63 9.18 -21.20
C ASN A 476 -14.05 9.61 -21.64
N ILE A 477 -14.42 10.88 -21.48
CA ILE A 477 -15.72 11.42 -21.86
C ILE A 477 -15.56 12.12 -23.22
N GLN A 478 -15.77 11.40 -24.32
CA GLN A 478 -15.52 11.92 -25.68
C GLN A 478 -16.70 12.72 -26.22
N SER A 479 -17.93 12.27 -25.96
CA SER A 479 -19.16 12.97 -26.34
C SER A 479 -20.32 12.51 -25.46
N ARG A 480 -21.55 12.95 -25.76
CA ARG A 480 -22.76 12.39 -25.14
C ARG A 480 -23.00 10.94 -25.52
N ASP A 481 -22.55 10.52 -26.70
CA ASP A 481 -22.78 9.18 -27.24
C ASP A 481 -21.62 8.22 -26.96
N ALA A 482 -20.48 8.75 -26.53
CA ALA A 482 -19.26 8.00 -26.32
C ALA A 482 -18.57 8.38 -25.00
N VAL A 483 -18.79 7.56 -23.98
CA VAL A 483 -18.00 7.51 -22.75
C VAL A 483 -17.28 6.18 -22.68
N GLU A 484 -15.97 6.24 -22.72
CA GLU A 484 -15.09 5.09 -22.49
C GLU A 484 -15.12 4.74 -21.01
N HIS A 485 -15.51 3.51 -20.68
CA HIS A 485 -15.47 3.02 -19.30
C HIS A 485 -14.71 1.69 -19.23
N TYR A 486 -13.93 1.54 -18.17
CA TYR A 486 -13.10 0.37 -17.97
C TYR A 486 -13.91 -0.81 -17.46
N VAL A 487 -13.81 -1.94 -18.16
CA VAL A 487 -14.42 -3.20 -17.75
C VAL A 487 -13.41 -3.97 -16.93
N PHE A 488 -13.72 -4.17 -15.65
CA PHE A 488 -12.97 -5.08 -14.82
C PHE A 488 -13.49 -6.51 -15.02
N PRO A 489 -12.66 -7.47 -15.44
CA PRO A 489 -13.11 -8.84 -15.58
C PRO A 489 -13.51 -9.40 -14.20
N ALA A 490 -14.75 -9.89 -14.09
CA ALA A 490 -15.34 -10.40 -12.85
C ALA A 490 -14.59 -11.62 -12.28
N LYS A 491 -13.95 -12.40 -13.15
CA LYS A 491 -12.96 -13.43 -12.80
C LYS A 491 -11.60 -12.81 -13.08
N GLY A 492 -10.72 -12.75 -12.08
CA GLY A 492 -9.35 -12.25 -12.28
C GLY A 492 -8.71 -12.91 -13.51
N PRO A 493 -7.76 -12.24 -14.18
CA PRO A 493 -7.26 -12.74 -15.46
C PRO A 493 -6.63 -14.13 -15.28
N VAL A 494 -7.18 -15.14 -15.95
CA VAL A 494 -6.46 -16.38 -16.22
C VAL A 494 -5.51 -16.06 -17.37
N GLY A 495 -4.27 -15.71 -17.02
CA GLY A 495 -3.29 -15.18 -17.97
C GLY A 495 -3.51 -13.68 -18.21
N GLY A 496 -2.45 -12.90 -17.98
CA GLY A 496 -2.48 -11.42 -18.02
C GLY A 496 -3.09 -10.84 -19.30
N HIS A 497 -3.58 -9.60 -19.17
CA HIS A 497 -4.13 -8.65 -20.17
C HIS A 497 -5.55 -8.12 -19.89
N GLY A 498 -6.14 -8.41 -18.73
CA GLY A 498 -7.50 -7.95 -18.37
C GLY A 498 -7.67 -6.48 -17.94
N HIS A 499 -6.64 -5.62 -18.02
CA HIS A 499 -6.71 -4.22 -17.54
C HIS A 499 -7.04 -3.19 -18.63
N ASP A 500 -7.05 -3.57 -19.90
CA ASP A 500 -7.27 -2.64 -21.03
C ASP A 500 -8.62 -2.83 -21.73
N MET A 501 -9.52 -3.63 -21.15
CA MET A 501 -10.87 -3.76 -21.68
C MET A 501 -11.64 -2.47 -21.42
N VAL A 502 -12.03 -1.81 -22.51
CA VAL A 502 -12.84 -0.60 -22.51
C VAL A 502 -14.11 -0.89 -23.29
N GLU A 503 -15.23 -0.45 -22.75
CA GLU A 503 -16.50 -0.37 -23.44
C GLU A 503 -16.86 1.10 -23.64
N ILE A 504 -17.63 1.38 -24.69
CA ILE A 504 -18.13 2.73 -24.97
C ILE A 504 -19.64 2.71 -24.76
N HIS A 505 -20.12 3.51 -23.81
CA HIS A 505 -21.55 3.69 -23.55
C HIS A 505 -21.94 5.16 -23.70
N PRO A 506 -23.16 5.45 -24.19
CA PRO A 506 -23.68 6.81 -24.19
C PRO A 506 -24.04 7.26 -22.77
N LEU A 507 -24.02 8.57 -22.53
CA LEU A 507 -24.59 9.16 -21.33
C LEU A 507 -26.10 8.91 -21.31
N PRO A 508 -26.68 8.45 -20.20
CA PRO A 508 -28.12 8.24 -20.07
C PRO A 508 -28.86 9.57 -19.82
N VAL A 509 -28.59 10.59 -20.64
CA VAL A 509 -29.29 11.88 -20.59
C VAL A 509 -30.66 11.69 -21.22
N GLY A 510 -31.72 11.77 -20.41
CA GLY A 510 -33.08 11.73 -20.93
C GLY A 510 -33.44 12.98 -21.74
N GLU A 511 -34.47 12.89 -22.58
CA GLU A 511 -35.01 14.03 -23.34
C GLU A 511 -35.84 15.02 -22.48
N SER A 512 -36.00 14.76 -21.18
CA SER A 512 -36.91 15.51 -20.33
C SER A 512 -36.27 16.76 -19.71
N GLY A 513 -37.07 17.82 -19.54
CA GLY A 513 -36.67 19.11 -18.99
C GLY A 513 -36.32 19.13 -17.50
N ARG A 514 -35.85 18.01 -16.93
CA ARG A 514 -35.30 17.93 -15.57
C ARG A 514 -33.76 17.86 -15.64
N PRO A 515 -33.05 18.31 -14.60
CA PRO A 515 -31.60 18.20 -14.56
C PRO A 515 -31.10 16.75 -14.65
N PHE A 516 -29.98 16.55 -15.34
CA PHE A 516 -29.25 15.30 -15.37
C PHE A 516 -28.49 15.10 -14.04
N ARG A 517 -28.86 14.08 -13.26
CA ARG A 517 -28.36 13.85 -11.90
C ARG A 517 -27.24 12.82 -11.90
N VAL A 518 -26.03 13.27 -11.58
CA VAL A 518 -24.80 12.48 -11.68
C VAL A 518 -24.18 12.29 -10.30
N LEU A 519 -23.99 11.04 -9.89
CA LEU A 519 -23.10 10.76 -8.76
C LEU A 519 -21.65 10.86 -9.24
N LEU A 520 -20.82 11.59 -8.50
CA LEU A 520 -19.39 11.71 -8.81
C LEU A 520 -18.57 11.33 -7.57
N THR A 521 -17.64 10.41 -7.73
CA THR A 521 -16.70 10.03 -6.67
C THR A 521 -15.33 9.69 -7.24
N GLY A 522 -14.31 9.79 -6.40
CA GLY A 522 -12.94 9.41 -6.71
C GLY A 522 -12.44 8.38 -5.71
N GLY A 523 -11.67 7.39 -6.18
CA GLY A 523 -11.01 6.43 -5.32
C GLY A 523 -10.02 7.10 -4.35
N ALA A 524 -9.54 6.34 -3.36
CA ALA A 524 -8.60 6.83 -2.34
C ALA A 524 -7.26 7.34 -2.90
N SER A 525 -6.96 7.04 -4.17
CA SER A 525 -5.80 7.51 -4.93
C SER A 525 -6.17 8.54 -6.02
N CYS A 526 -7.37 9.10 -6.04
CA CYS A 526 -7.79 10.10 -7.02
C CYS A 526 -7.47 11.53 -6.55
N PRO A 527 -6.67 12.30 -7.30
CA PRO A 527 -6.48 13.73 -7.10
C PRO A 527 -7.77 14.53 -7.30
N ASP A 528 -7.92 15.63 -6.56
CA ASP A 528 -9.12 16.47 -6.63
C ASP A 528 -9.23 17.26 -7.94
N GLY A 529 -8.10 17.59 -8.56
CA GLY A 529 -8.08 18.30 -9.84
C GLY A 529 -8.76 17.50 -10.96
N ILE A 530 -8.57 16.17 -10.99
CA ILE A 530 -9.21 15.29 -11.98
C ILE A 530 -10.73 15.28 -11.80
N ILE A 531 -11.22 15.26 -10.54
CA ILE A 531 -12.66 15.31 -10.25
C ILE A 531 -13.28 16.61 -10.81
N GLN A 532 -12.60 17.74 -10.61
CA GLN A 532 -13.05 19.01 -11.16
C GLN A 532 -13.02 19.02 -12.70
N GLN A 533 -11.97 18.46 -13.32
CA GLN A 533 -11.86 18.36 -14.78
C GLN A 533 -13.01 17.51 -15.37
N VAL A 534 -13.40 16.42 -14.70
CA VAL A 534 -14.57 15.61 -15.08
C VAL A 534 -15.87 16.41 -15.00
N ILE A 535 -16.09 17.19 -13.93
CA ILE A 535 -17.25 18.09 -13.82
C ILE A 535 -17.26 19.09 -14.99
N THR A 536 -16.13 19.75 -15.25
CA THR A 536 -16.00 20.71 -16.36
C THR A 536 -16.31 20.04 -17.69
N ARG A 537 -15.84 18.81 -17.90
CA ARG A 537 -16.06 18.08 -19.14
C ARG A 537 -17.50 17.65 -19.33
N ILE A 538 -18.16 17.09 -18.32
CA ILE A 538 -19.59 16.75 -18.39
C ILE A 538 -20.41 18.02 -18.66
N ASN A 539 -20.13 19.12 -17.96
CA ASN A 539 -20.79 20.40 -18.19
C ASN A 539 -20.61 20.88 -19.65
N SER A 540 -19.44 20.71 -20.26
CA SER A 540 -19.19 21.11 -21.65
C SER A 540 -20.10 20.43 -22.68
N LEU A 541 -20.74 19.33 -22.30
CA LEU A 541 -21.70 18.62 -23.15
C LEU A 541 -23.10 19.23 -23.10
N PHE A 542 -23.35 20.29 -22.33
CA PHE A 542 -24.66 20.94 -22.20
C PHE A 542 -24.60 22.40 -22.68
N PRO A 543 -25.72 22.99 -23.15
CA PRO A 543 -25.74 24.39 -23.57
C PRO A 543 -25.35 25.31 -22.41
N ALA A 544 -24.41 26.23 -22.66
CA ALA A 544 -23.93 27.17 -21.64
C ALA A 544 -25.05 28.01 -21.00
N THR A 545 -26.11 28.32 -21.76
CA THR A 545 -27.30 29.05 -21.27
C THR A 545 -28.13 28.27 -20.25
N SER A 546 -27.97 26.96 -20.20
CA SER A 546 -28.66 26.06 -19.26
C SER A 546 -27.81 25.74 -18.03
N LEU A 547 -26.58 26.29 -17.96
CA LEU A 547 -25.63 26.01 -16.91
C LEU A 547 -25.39 27.22 -16.01
N ARG A 548 -25.21 26.95 -14.72
CA ARG A 548 -24.66 27.92 -13.76
C ARG A 548 -23.13 27.90 -13.84
N SER A 549 -22.49 29.05 -13.58
CA SER A 549 -21.02 29.12 -13.53
C SER A 549 -20.47 28.36 -12.32
N VAL A 550 -19.24 27.85 -12.43
CA VAL A 550 -18.55 27.19 -11.31
C VAL A 550 -18.44 28.13 -10.10
N ASP A 551 -18.20 29.43 -10.33
CA ASP A 551 -18.09 30.41 -9.25
C ASP A 551 -19.42 30.61 -8.50
N ALA A 552 -20.56 30.59 -9.21
CA ALA A 552 -21.87 30.68 -8.57
C ALA A 552 -22.17 29.44 -7.71
N VAL A 553 -21.84 28.25 -8.21
CA VAL A 553 -22.02 27.00 -7.44
C VAL A 553 -21.05 26.94 -6.25
N LEU A 554 -19.81 27.40 -6.43
CA LEU A 554 -18.83 27.48 -5.35
C LEU A 554 -19.30 28.39 -4.23
N ALA A 555 -19.83 29.58 -4.57
CA ALA A 555 -20.37 30.52 -3.59
C ALA A 555 -21.52 29.92 -2.77
N ASP A 556 -22.41 29.14 -3.39
CA ASP A 556 -23.48 28.43 -2.68
C ASP A 556 -22.90 27.44 -1.66
N VAL A 557 -21.90 26.65 -2.05
CA VAL A 557 -21.27 25.65 -1.17
C VAL A 557 -20.52 26.32 -0.01
N GLU A 558 -19.79 27.41 -0.29
CA GLU A 558 -19.07 28.18 0.73
C GLU A 558 -20.04 28.86 1.71
N SER A 559 -21.14 29.41 1.22
CA SER A 559 -22.21 29.98 2.06
C SER A 559 -22.85 28.93 2.96
N ALA A 560 -23.13 27.74 2.43
CA ALA A 560 -23.64 26.61 3.21
C ALA A 560 -22.64 26.12 4.26
N ALA A 561 -21.34 26.14 3.94
CA ALA A 561 -20.28 25.75 4.87
C ALA A 561 -20.11 26.76 6.01
N ALA A 562 -20.21 28.06 5.72
CA ALA A 562 -20.13 29.13 6.72
C ALA A 562 -21.36 29.21 7.65
N SER A 563 -22.50 28.65 7.22
CA SER A 563 -23.75 28.63 7.98
C SER A 563 -23.86 27.45 8.97
N ARG A 564 -22.87 26.55 9.00
CA ARG A 564 -22.75 25.43 9.95
C ARG A 564 -21.76 25.77 11.04
#